data_AF-A0A6A6ET09-F1
#
_entry.id   AF-A0A6A6ET09-F1
#
_cell.length_a   1.000
_cell.length_b   1.000
_cell.length_c   1.000
_cell.angle_alpha   90.00
_cell.angle_beta   90.00
_cell.angle_gamma   90.00
#
_symmetry.space_group_name_H-M   'P 1'
#
loop_
_entity.id
_entity.type
_entity.pdbx_description
1 polymer ?
#
loop_
_entity_poly.entity_id
_entity_poly.type
_entity_poly.pdbx_seq_one_letter_code
_entity_poly.pdbx_strand_id
1 'polypeptide(L)'
;MPTLTPSRVAVIVLSLSLFSFLWTFGLPRQLPTPSLPNINHEVPQKPQAETHQTPLASVEHDRSFTLDPTIDDSTPTPTAIATQTEIPEVTGGEESNGTNKPESGPVEGSTPTTIPSGNGTKEAAVPTPTANACRNAKGASDVMVTVKTSATEIYQKLPVHLLTLLECVPDFAIFSDHTGSIAGHPVYDALEQVTNGTRDAYEEFKEHGMMKQHDQSSLPDSITKELDKWKILPMVYKSYKMHPDKRFYLFVEADTSISWTNLLLWVARLDYRIPYYSGAPSFIGSVRFAQRGSGILLSHGALKQYAKAYEERYESDWERRVGKECCGDMVLATALSDAHVEFYSAFPLLQGETPSTLDWTQRHWCAPVVSWHHISPGEIDLLWSLRQNWIAEHGWDTPYLFRNAFKEFVSPLLEERRDDWDNLSQDTKINKPPDEITNSDENVEWYKLAEDVKNATQSEDSCRHVCERADDCLQWKFRKGECDLGKVIRLGRKALPKKDEEPWVSGWMLERIKKATEEWGQCEEPNWKFNQ
;
A
#
# COMPACT_ATOMS: atom_id res chain seq x y z
N MET A 1 54.63 -50.71 27.02
CA MET A 1 53.66 -49.90 26.24
C MET A 1 52.46 -49.65 27.15
N PRO A 2 51.94 -48.41 27.28
CA PRO A 2 50.77 -48.16 28.11
C PRO A 2 49.53 -48.82 27.49
N THR A 3 48.82 -49.62 28.27
CA THR A 3 47.59 -50.29 27.80
C THR A 3 46.47 -49.26 27.60
N LEU A 4 45.84 -49.29 26.42
CA LEU A 4 44.65 -48.51 26.12
C LEU A 4 43.45 -49.14 26.82
N THR A 5 43.10 -48.63 27.99
CA THR A 5 41.86 -49.00 28.67
C THR A 5 40.66 -48.35 27.97
N PRO A 6 39.46 -48.98 28.00
CA PRO A 6 38.27 -48.43 27.34
C PRO A 6 37.96 -46.97 27.74
N SER A 7 38.17 -46.62 29.02
CA SER A 7 38.00 -45.26 29.53
C SER A 7 38.94 -44.24 28.86
N ARG A 8 40.18 -44.63 28.52
CA ARG A 8 41.12 -43.75 27.81
C ARG A 8 40.71 -43.56 26.36
N VAL A 9 40.17 -44.59 25.71
CA VAL A 9 39.60 -44.47 24.36
C VAL A 9 38.41 -43.52 24.36
N ALA A 10 37.49 -43.66 25.33
CA ALA A 10 36.33 -42.77 25.45
C ALA A 10 36.72 -41.30 25.65
N VAL A 11 37.71 -41.01 26.50
CA VAL A 11 38.25 -39.64 26.68
C VAL A 11 38.87 -39.09 25.41
N ILE A 12 39.63 -39.91 24.66
CA ILE A 12 40.22 -39.48 23.38
C ILE A 12 39.13 -39.16 22.35
N VAL A 13 38.09 -40.01 22.23
CA VAL A 13 36.96 -39.78 21.31
C VAL A 13 36.21 -38.50 21.68
N LEU A 14 35.83 -38.33 22.95
CA LEU A 14 35.15 -37.11 23.43
C LEU A 14 35.99 -35.84 23.18
N SER A 15 37.30 -35.92 23.40
CA SER A 15 38.22 -34.82 23.16
C SER A 15 38.28 -34.45 21.67
N LEU A 16 38.41 -35.44 20.78
CA LEU A 16 38.42 -35.23 19.33
C LEU A 16 37.08 -34.69 18.79
N SER A 17 35.95 -35.17 19.32
CA SER A 17 34.63 -34.62 19.02
C SER A 17 34.49 -33.16 19.46
N LEU A 18 34.97 -32.81 20.66
CA LEU A 18 34.93 -31.43 21.16
C LEU A 18 35.83 -30.49 20.33
N PHE A 19 37.04 -30.93 19.97
CA PHE A 19 37.92 -30.17 19.07
C PHE A 19 37.31 -29.99 17.68
N SER A 20 36.67 -31.02 17.12
CA SER A 20 35.95 -30.91 15.84
C SER A 20 34.80 -29.89 15.92
N PHE A 21 34.02 -29.91 17.00
CA PHE A 21 32.92 -28.96 17.22
C PHE A 21 33.42 -27.52 17.38
N LEU A 22 34.47 -27.29 18.16
CA LEU A 22 35.10 -25.98 18.33
C LEU A 22 35.76 -25.48 17.03
N TRP A 23 36.32 -26.36 16.20
CA TRP A 23 36.89 -25.99 14.90
C TRP A 23 35.83 -25.63 13.86
N THR A 24 34.67 -26.30 13.89
CA THR A 24 33.58 -26.08 12.93
C THR A 24 32.67 -24.91 13.28
N PHE A 25 32.46 -24.64 14.58
CA PHE A 25 31.49 -23.63 15.07
C PHE A 25 32.09 -22.55 15.99
N GLY A 26 33.31 -22.73 16.50
CA GLY A 26 33.89 -21.88 17.56
C GLY A 26 34.81 -20.74 17.11
N LEU A 27 35.15 -20.64 15.82
CA LEU A 27 35.95 -19.53 15.28
C LEU A 27 35.05 -18.46 14.65
N PRO A 28 35.20 -17.16 14.98
CA PRO A 28 34.46 -16.10 14.32
C PRO A 28 34.91 -16.02 12.86
N ARG A 29 34.02 -16.42 11.94
CA ARG A 29 34.23 -16.18 10.51
C ARG A 29 34.24 -14.67 10.31
N GLN A 30 35.36 -14.13 9.78
CA GLN A 30 35.35 -12.77 9.27
C GLN A 30 34.27 -12.71 8.18
N LEU A 31 33.26 -11.87 8.39
CA LEU A 31 32.29 -11.56 7.35
C LEU A 31 33.05 -10.99 6.14
N PRO A 32 32.75 -11.42 4.91
CA PRO A 32 33.41 -10.87 3.73
C PRO A 32 33.15 -9.35 3.68
N THR A 33 34.21 -8.57 3.78
CA THR A 33 34.14 -7.12 3.54
C THR A 33 33.63 -6.89 2.12
N PRO A 34 32.60 -6.05 1.91
CA PRO A 34 32.07 -5.79 0.58
C PRO A 34 33.15 -5.12 -0.28
N SER A 35 33.69 -5.86 -1.24
CA SER A 35 34.51 -5.29 -2.31
C SER A 35 33.60 -4.50 -3.24
N LEU A 36 33.78 -3.18 -3.28
CA LEU A 36 33.12 -2.34 -4.28
C LEU A 36 33.44 -2.90 -5.68
N PRO A 37 32.46 -3.06 -6.58
CA PRO A 37 32.74 -3.46 -7.94
C PRO A 37 33.65 -2.41 -8.59
N ASN A 38 34.71 -2.86 -9.25
CA ASN A 38 35.65 -1.96 -9.92
C ASN A 38 34.98 -1.40 -11.19
N ILE A 39 34.30 -0.26 -11.04
CA ILE A 39 33.63 0.42 -12.16
C ILE A 39 34.72 0.98 -13.08
N ASN A 40 35.02 0.24 -14.15
CA ASN A 40 35.79 0.78 -15.27
C ASN A 40 35.01 1.94 -15.88
N HIS A 41 35.42 3.17 -15.56
CA HIS A 41 34.96 4.35 -16.25
C HIS A 41 35.55 4.38 -17.67
N GLU A 42 34.84 3.80 -18.64
CA GLU A 42 35.05 4.16 -20.04
C GLU A 42 34.70 5.64 -20.20
N VAL A 43 35.73 6.46 -20.31
CA VAL A 43 35.62 7.88 -20.63
C VAL A 43 35.09 8.00 -22.06
N PRO A 44 33.95 8.69 -22.31
CA PRO A 44 33.43 8.85 -23.66
C PRO A 44 34.46 9.55 -24.54
N GLN A 45 34.95 8.87 -25.58
CA GLN A 45 35.83 9.50 -26.56
C GLN A 45 35.05 10.59 -27.31
N LYS A 46 35.58 11.81 -27.23
CA LYS A 46 35.06 12.98 -27.92
C LYS A 46 35.24 12.78 -29.43
N PRO A 47 34.23 13.00 -30.28
CA PRO A 47 34.41 12.85 -31.73
C PRO A 47 35.46 13.83 -32.25
N GLN A 48 36.55 13.33 -32.82
CA GLN A 48 37.42 14.14 -33.65
C GLN A 48 36.79 14.30 -35.04
N ALA A 49 36.66 15.54 -35.50
CA ALA A 49 36.35 15.82 -36.88
C ALA A 49 37.65 15.86 -37.69
N GLU A 50 37.76 15.08 -38.77
CA GLU A 50 38.77 15.35 -39.79
C GLU A 50 38.34 14.87 -41.20
N THR A 51 38.29 15.87 -42.10
CA THR A 51 38.59 15.86 -43.54
C THR A 51 38.03 14.80 -44.52
N HIS A 52 37.33 15.32 -45.53
CA HIS A 52 37.06 14.71 -46.83
C HIS A 52 38.29 14.06 -47.50
N GLN A 53 38.08 12.88 -48.09
CA GLN A 53 38.65 12.53 -49.40
C GLN A 53 37.62 11.80 -50.26
N THR A 54 37.48 12.22 -51.52
CA THR A 54 36.62 11.61 -52.54
C THR A 54 37.47 10.77 -53.49
N PRO A 55 37.01 9.58 -53.93
CA PRO A 55 37.34 9.10 -55.27
C PRO A 55 36.12 8.90 -56.18
N LEU A 56 36.40 8.84 -57.48
CA LEU A 56 35.47 8.99 -58.61
C LEU A 56 34.47 7.84 -58.83
N ALA A 57 33.40 8.25 -59.52
CA ALA A 57 32.35 7.47 -60.18
C ALA A 57 32.78 6.34 -61.13
N SER A 58 31.85 5.42 -61.36
CA SER A 58 31.64 4.72 -62.63
C SER A 58 30.14 4.79 -63.03
N VAL A 59 29.87 4.78 -64.34
CA VAL A 59 28.57 5.10 -64.99
C VAL A 59 28.15 3.94 -65.91
N GLU A 60 26.94 3.98 -66.48
CA GLU A 60 26.30 3.05 -67.45
C GLU A 60 25.75 1.72 -66.88
N HIS A 61 24.62 1.16 -67.35
CA HIS A 61 23.57 1.61 -68.30
C HIS A 61 22.25 0.89 -67.92
N ASP A 62 21.13 1.60 -67.79
CA ASP A 62 20.02 1.66 -68.76
C ASP A 62 19.30 0.34 -69.11
N ARG A 63 18.01 0.22 -68.72
CA ARG A 63 16.90 -0.10 -69.65
C ARG A 63 15.51 0.11 -69.03
N SER A 64 14.66 0.76 -69.80
CA SER A 64 13.25 1.10 -69.57
C SER A 64 12.28 -0.08 -69.76
N PHE A 65 11.03 0.05 -69.25
CA PHE A 65 9.81 -0.29 -70.01
C PHE A 65 8.51 0.36 -69.46
N THR A 66 7.59 0.63 -70.39
CA THR A 66 6.28 1.35 -70.31
C THR A 66 5.22 0.55 -71.09
N LEU A 67 3.90 0.54 -70.85
CA LEU A 67 2.91 1.23 -69.99
C LEU A 67 1.79 0.18 -69.65
N ASP A 68 0.93 0.28 -68.62
CA ASP A 68 -0.37 1.00 -68.51
C ASP A 68 -1.45 0.63 -69.59
N PRO A 69 -2.79 0.74 -69.38
CA PRO A 69 -3.62 0.94 -68.16
C PRO A 69 -4.84 -0.05 -68.02
N THR A 70 -5.66 0.06 -66.95
CA THR A 70 -7.15 0.31 -66.97
C THR A 70 -7.85 0.19 -65.58
N ILE A 71 -8.57 1.26 -65.16
CA ILE A 71 -10.01 1.35 -64.69
C ILE A 71 -10.46 0.47 -63.48
N ASP A 72 -11.25 0.85 -62.45
CA ASP A 72 -12.23 1.93 -62.08
C ASP A 72 -12.02 2.31 -60.57
N ASP A 73 -12.11 3.56 -60.08
CA ASP A 73 -13.26 4.46 -59.76
C ASP A 73 -13.74 4.46 -58.28
N SER A 74 -14.25 5.62 -57.84
CA SER A 74 -14.99 5.97 -56.61
C SER A 74 -14.24 6.30 -55.29
N THR A 75 -14.18 7.60 -55.01
CA THR A 75 -14.25 8.25 -53.67
C THR A 75 -15.58 9.03 -53.62
N PRO A 76 -16.19 9.42 -52.45
CA PRO A 76 -15.53 10.24 -51.42
C PRO A 76 -16.01 10.12 -49.93
N THR A 77 -15.24 10.77 -49.05
CA THR A 77 -15.54 11.48 -47.78
C THR A 77 -16.79 11.14 -46.93
N PRO A 78 -16.65 10.89 -45.61
CA PRO A 78 -17.75 10.90 -44.65
C PRO A 78 -18.04 12.30 -44.05
N THR A 79 -19.32 12.65 -43.98
CA THR A 79 -19.85 13.88 -43.36
C THR A 79 -20.40 13.61 -41.96
N ALA A 80 -20.28 14.57 -41.04
CA ALA A 80 -20.85 14.48 -39.70
C ALA A 80 -22.39 14.54 -39.71
N ILE A 81 -23.04 13.74 -38.85
CA ILE A 81 -24.46 13.86 -38.52
C ILE A 81 -24.62 13.81 -37.01
N ALA A 82 -25.34 14.80 -36.46
CA ALA A 82 -25.83 14.78 -35.08
C ALA A 82 -27.23 14.18 -35.05
N THR A 83 -27.55 13.41 -34.01
CA THR A 83 -28.90 12.88 -33.80
C THR A 83 -29.40 13.31 -32.43
N GLN A 84 -30.52 14.03 -32.42
CA GLN A 84 -31.29 14.33 -31.22
C GLN A 84 -32.13 13.10 -30.85
N THR A 85 -32.30 12.82 -29.56
CA THR A 85 -33.24 11.79 -29.08
C THR A 85 -34.34 12.48 -28.30
N GLU A 86 -35.58 12.34 -28.79
CA GLU A 86 -36.79 12.89 -28.18
C GLU A 86 -37.20 12.08 -26.94
N ILE A 87 -37.86 12.76 -25.99
CA ILE A 87 -38.46 12.16 -24.79
C ILE A 87 -39.96 11.97 -25.07
N PRO A 88 -40.53 10.75 -24.94
CA PRO A 88 -41.97 10.55 -24.95
C PRO A 88 -42.54 10.65 -23.53
N GLU A 89 -43.43 11.62 -23.34
CA GLU A 89 -44.31 11.74 -22.17
C GLU A 89 -45.62 10.98 -22.45
N VAL A 90 -46.08 10.13 -21.51
CA VAL A 90 -47.40 9.44 -21.62
C VAL A 90 -48.15 9.50 -20.29
N THR A 91 -49.44 9.79 -20.37
CA THR A 91 -50.33 10.23 -19.29
C THR A 91 -51.37 9.19 -18.84
N GLY A 92 -51.59 9.06 -17.53
CA GLY A 92 -52.93 9.11 -16.90
C GLY A 92 -53.81 7.85 -16.72
N GLY A 93 -54.54 7.79 -15.58
CA GLY A 93 -55.70 6.91 -15.27
C GLY A 93 -55.38 5.72 -14.33
N GLU A 94 -55.64 5.78 -13.01
CA GLU A 94 -56.92 5.44 -12.28
C GLU A 94 -57.21 3.91 -12.25
N GLU A 95 -57.70 3.26 -11.17
CA GLU A 95 -58.59 3.72 -10.09
C GLU A 95 -58.61 2.78 -8.82
N SER A 96 -58.73 3.34 -7.61
CA SER A 96 -59.21 2.71 -6.32
C SER A 96 -58.40 1.54 -5.68
N ASN A 97 -58.47 1.21 -4.37
CA ASN A 97 -59.47 1.53 -3.33
C ASN A 97 -58.94 1.35 -1.87
N GLY A 98 -59.41 2.18 -0.91
CA GLY A 98 -59.73 1.72 0.47
C GLY A 98 -58.80 1.91 1.69
N THR A 99 -58.93 3.05 2.41
CA THR A 99 -59.08 3.19 3.90
C THR A 99 -57.94 2.76 4.88
N ASN A 100 -57.64 3.41 6.03
CA ASN A 100 -58.33 4.44 6.85
C ASN A 100 -57.35 5.35 7.67
N LYS A 101 -57.86 6.50 8.15
CA LYS A 101 -57.19 7.55 8.98
C LYS A 101 -57.60 7.44 10.48
N PRO A 102 -57.00 8.16 11.45
CA PRO A 102 -57.48 9.51 11.88
C PRO A 102 -56.35 10.53 12.29
N GLU A 103 -56.36 11.79 11.83
CA GLU A 103 -56.78 13.07 12.51
C GLU A 103 -55.73 13.69 13.48
N SER A 104 -55.02 14.79 13.18
CA SER A 104 -55.35 16.25 13.07
C SER A 104 -55.74 16.94 14.40
N GLY A 105 -55.24 18.12 14.82
CA GLY A 105 -54.31 19.17 14.30
C GLY A 105 -53.98 20.14 15.49
N PRO A 106 -53.75 21.47 15.33
CA PRO A 106 -53.60 22.33 14.15
C PRO A 106 -52.26 23.14 14.13
N VAL A 107 -52.16 24.13 13.23
CA VAL A 107 -50.97 24.96 12.94
C VAL A 107 -51.17 26.41 13.43
N GLU A 108 -50.12 27.04 13.95
CA GLU A 108 -49.92 28.50 13.93
C GLU A 108 -48.55 28.84 13.34
N GLY A 109 -48.46 29.91 12.55
CA GLY A 109 -47.24 30.31 11.85
C GLY A 109 -46.72 31.67 12.29
N SER A 110 -45.43 31.94 12.06
CA SER A 110 -44.84 33.28 12.13
C SER A 110 -43.58 33.42 11.27
N THR A 111 -43.66 34.38 10.36
CA THR A 111 -42.67 35.16 9.60
C THR A 111 -41.16 34.89 9.76
N PRO A 112 -40.37 34.80 8.67
CA PRO A 112 -38.91 34.77 8.73
C PRO A 112 -38.32 36.13 9.12
N THR A 113 -37.39 36.15 10.09
CA THR A 113 -36.66 37.37 10.50
C THR A 113 -35.34 37.49 9.75
N THR A 114 -35.15 38.61 9.06
CA THR A 114 -33.90 38.95 8.36
C THR A 114 -32.82 39.37 9.36
N ILE A 115 -31.59 38.83 9.24
CA ILE A 115 -30.42 39.24 10.02
C ILE A 115 -29.34 39.78 9.05
N PRO A 116 -28.58 40.86 9.39
CA PRO A 116 -27.88 41.66 8.38
C PRO A 116 -26.55 41.06 7.91
N SER A 117 -26.15 41.40 6.68
CA SER A 117 -24.79 41.14 6.18
C SER A 117 -23.74 41.90 7.00
N GLY A 118 -22.94 41.15 7.76
CA GLY A 118 -21.68 41.63 8.33
C GLY A 118 -20.58 41.65 7.28
N ASN A 119 -19.90 42.79 7.12
CA ASN A 119 -18.83 42.95 6.16
C ASN A 119 -17.54 42.29 6.68
N GLY A 120 -17.38 40.98 6.42
CA GLY A 120 -16.20 40.20 6.76
C GLY A 120 -15.09 40.36 5.73
N THR A 121 -13.89 40.72 6.18
CA THR A 121 -12.68 40.80 5.34
C THR A 121 -12.44 39.49 4.59
N LYS A 122 -12.15 39.58 3.29
CA LYS A 122 -11.62 38.44 2.52
C LYS A 122 -10.29 38.00 3.13
N GLU A 123 -10.33 36.93 3.90
CA GLU A 123 -9.16 36.11 4.18
C GLU A 123 -8.64 35.62 2.83
N ALA A 124 -7.37 35.95 2.53
CA ALA A 124 -6.79 35.62 1.24
C ALA A 124 -6.60 34.10 1.19
N ALA A 125 -7.38 33.43 0.35
CA ALA A 125 -7.19 32.00 0.10
C ALA A 125 -5.74 31.77 -0.31
N VAL A 126 -5.01 30.99 0.51
CA VAL A 126 -3.66 30.54 0.18
C VAL A 126 -3.75 29.82 -1.16
N PRO A 127 -2.93 30.18 -2.17
CA PRO A 127 -3.02 29.55 -3.47
C PRO A 127 -2.59 28.09 -3.33
N THR A 128 -3.56 27.17 -3.38
CA THR A 128 -3.32 25.74 -3.56
C THR A 128 -2.30 25.57 -4.69
N PRO A 129 -1.25 24.75 -4.52
CA PRO A 129 -0.34 24.44 -5.61
C PRO A 129 -1.17 23.95 -6.80
N THR A 130 -1.25 24.75 -7.87
CA THR A 130 -2.04 24.38 -9.05
C THR A 130 -1.60 23.00 -9.55
N ALA A 131 -2.48 22.20 -10.15
CA ALA A 131 -2.15 20.87 -10.70
C ALA A 131 -0.85 20.86 -11.54
N ASN A 132 -0.60 21.94 -12.29
CA ASN A 132 0.63 22.13 -13.05
C ASN A 132 1.91 22.16 -12.20
N ALA A 133 1.87 22.58 -10.94
CA ALA A 133 3.04 22.60 -10.05
C ALA A 133 3.43 21.20 -9.58
N CYS A 134 2.45 20.37 -9.17
CA CYS A 134 2.73 19.01 -8.70
C CYS A 134 3.08 18.04 -9.84
N ARG A 135 2.46 18.20 -11.01
CA ARG A 135 2.75 17.40 -12.21
C ARG A 135 4.13 17.68 -12.80
N ASN A 136 4.65 18.89 -12.62
CA ASN A 136 5.99 19.29 -13.03
C ASN A 136 7.01 19.32 -11.87
N ALA A 137 6.69 18.68 -10.73
CA ALA A 137 7.61 18.58 -9.61
C ALA A 137 8.90 17.83 -10.00
N LYS A 138 10.02 18.19 -9.36
CA LYS A 138 11.34 17.61 -9.69
C LYS A 138 11.34 16.09 -9.48
N GLY A 139 11.58 15.34 -10.56
CA GLY A 139 11.55 13.87 -10.56
C GLY A 139 10.18 13.26 -10.89
N ALA A 140 9.12 14.04 -11.10
CA ALA A 140 7.79 13.52 -11.45
C ALA A 140 7.80 12.68 -12.73
N SER A 141 8.57 13.08 -13.75
CA SER A 141 8.73 12.36 -15.03
C SER A 141 9.41 10.99 -14.90
N ASP A 142 10.13 10.77 -13.80
CA ASP A 142 11.00 9.61 -13.58
C ASP A 142 10.24 8.44 -12.93
N VAL A 143 9.01 8.68 -12.48
CA VAL A 143 8.18 7.76 -11.70
C VAL A 143 6.91 7.40 -12.47
N MET A 144 6.66 6.10 -12.65
CA MET A 144 5.36 5.56 -13.03
C MET A 144 4.56 5.17 -11.78
N VAL A 145 3.26 5.45 -11.75
CA VAL A 145 2.35 4.88 -10.74
C VAL A 145 1.37 3.90 -11.38
N THR A 146 1.29 2.69 -10.84
CA THR A 146 0.35 1.67 -11.29
C THR A 146 -0.67 1.41 -10.18
N VAL A 147 -1.95 1.68 -10.44
CA VAL A 147 -3.04 1.46 -9.50
C VAL A 147 -3.76 0.13 -9.82
N LYS A 148 -3.73 -0.80 -8.87
CA LYS A 148 -4.50 -2.06 -8.91
C LYS A 148 -5.88 -1.84 -8.30
N THR A 149 -6.91 -2.35 -8.97
CA THR A 149 -8.29 -2.38 -8.46
C THR A 149 -9.03 -3.63 -8.96
N SER A 150 -10.35 -3.70 -8.78
CA SER A 150 -11.24 -4.75 -9.30
C SER A 150 -12.46 -4.16 -10.01
N ALA A 151 -13.11 -4.93 -10.88
CA ALA A 151 -14.37 -4.56 -11.53
C ALA A 151 -15.46 -4.15 -10.53
N THR A 152 -15.44 -4.74 -9.34
CA THR A 152 -16.46 -4.59 -8.29
C THR A 152 -16.25 -3.35 -7.43
N GLU A 153 -15.02 -2.83 -7.31
CA GLU A 153 -14.70 -1.69 -6.43
C GLU A 153 -14.29 -0.42 -7.19
N ILE A 154 -14.02 -0.50 -8.50
CA ILE A 154 -13.38 0.58 -9.26
C ILE A 154 -14.10 1.92 -9.13
N TYR A 155 -15.43 1.96 -9.28
CA TYR A 155 -16.20 3.21 -9.14
C TYR A 155 -16.33 3.71 -7.70
N GLN A 156 -16.09 2.87 -6.70
CA GLN A 156 -16.17 3.23 -5.28
C GLN A 156 -14.83 3.78 -4.77
N LYS A 157 -13.70 3.19 -5.19
CA LYS A 157 -12.36 3.51 -4.67
C LYS A 157 -11.50 4.38 -5.59
N LEU A 158 -11.61 4.24 -6.92
CA LEU A 158 -10.68 4.90 -7.84
C LEU A 158 -10.94 6.40 -8.11
N PRO A 159 -12.19 6.94 -8.11
CA PRO A 159 -12.43 8.34 -8.46
C PRO A 159 -11.65 9.36 -7.63
N VAL A 160 -11.41 9.10 -6.34
CA VAL A 160 -10.60 10.01 -5.51
C VAL A 160 -9.16 10.11 -5.99
N HIS A 161 -8.56 9.02 -6.49
CA HIS A 161 -7.18 9.07 -7.02
C HIS A 161 -7.09 9.89 -8.30
N LEU A 162 -8.10 9.82 -9.16
CA LEU A 162 -8.20 10.63 -10.39
C LEU A 162 -8.29 12.14 -10.08
N LEU A 163 -8.88 12.50 -8.94
CA LEU A 163 -9.04 13.89 -8.47
C LEU A 163 -7.92 14.33 -7.50
N THR A 164 -6.93 13.48 -7.22
CA THR A 164 -5.86 13.76 -6.24
C THR A 164 -4.49 13.33 -6.78
N LEU A 165 -4.03 12.11 -6.45
CA LEU A 165 -2.70 11.59 -6.80
C LEU A 165 -2.44 11.63 -8.32
N LEU A 166 -3.38 11.14 -9.13
CA LEU A 166 -3.20 10.95 -10.57
C LEU A 166 -3.32 12.24 -11.38
N GLU A 167 -3.83 13.33 -10.79
CA GLU A 167 -3.71 14.67 -11.37
C GLU A 167 -2.24 15.14 -11.39
N CYS A 168 -1.46 14.70 -10.40
CA CYS A 168 -0.04 15.05 -10.22
C CYS A 168 0.95 14.02 -10.78
N VAL A 169 0.53 12.80 -11.09
CA VAL A 169 1.39 11.78 -11.71
C VAL A 169 1.40 11.96 -13.23
N PRO A 170 2.55 12.21 -13.89
CA PRO A 170 2.59 12.39 -15.34
C PRO A 170 2.29 11.12 -16.14
N ASP A 171 2.74 9.97 -15.63
CA ASP A 171 2.69 8.65 -16.27
C ASP A 171 2.09 7.62 -15.29
N PHE A 172 0.89 7.12 -15.59
CA PHE A 172 0.22 6.11 -14.77
C PHE A 172 -0.56 5.08 -15.58
N ALA A 173 -0.84 3.93 -14.96
CA ALA A 173 -1.70 2.90 -15.53
C ALA A 173 -2.67 2.36 -14.47
N ILE A 174 -3.90 2.03 -14.88
CA ILE A 174 -4.93 1.42 -14.04
C ILE A 174 -5.11 -0.02 -14.48
N PHE A 175 -4.94 -0.97 -13.55
CA PHE A 175 -5.09 -2.39 -13.81
C PHE A 175 -6.23 -3.00 -13.00
N SER A 176 -6.97 -3.89 -13.64
CA SER A 176 -8.08 -4.62 -13.05
C SER A 176 -8.09 -6.07 -13.53
N ASP A 177 -9.08 -6.82 -13.08
CA ASP A 177 -9.49 -8.16 -13.54
C ASP A 177 -10.41 -8.08 -14.78
N HIS A 178 -10.61 -6.90 -15.33
CA HIS A 178 -11.36 -6.65 -16.55
C HIS A 178 -10.75 -5.51 -17.37
N THR A 179 -11.05 -5.48 -18.67
CA THR A 179 -10.76 -4.34 -19.55
C THR A 179 -11.93 -3.36 -19.48
N GLY A 180 -11.64 -2.06 -19.41
CA GLY A 180 -12.69 -1.03 -19.35
C GLY A 180 -12.14 0.38 -19.51
N SER A 181 -12.92 1.37 -19.07
CA SER A 181 -12.47 2.75 -18.95
C SER A 181 -13.20 3.47 -17.81
N ILE A 182 -12.57 4.49 -17.24
CA ILE A 182 -13.14 5.33 -16.18
C ILE A 182 -12.65 6.77 -16.35
N ALA A 183 -13.59 7.73 -16.37
CA ALA A 183 -13.31 9.16 -16.59
C ALA A 183 -12.42 9.45 -17.83
N GLY A 184 -12.50 8.64 -18.89
CA GLY A 184 -11.67 8.75 -20.09
C GLY A 184 -10.31 8.06 -20.02
N HIS A 185 -9.92 7.48 -18.87
CA HIS A 185 -8.69 6.70 -18.72
C HIS A 185 -8.94 5.20 -19.01
N PRO A 186 -8.03 4.51 -19.72
CA PRO A 186 -8.14 3.08 -19.97
C PRO A 186 -7.88 2.26 -18.69
N VAL A 187 -8.63 1.17 -18.55
CA VAL A 187 -8.44 0.16 -17.50
C VAL A 187 -7.98 -1.13 -18.18
N TYR A 188 -6.79 -1.60 -17.81
CA TYR A 188 -6.16 -2.77 -18.43
C TYR A 188 -6.48 -4.04 -17.65
N ASP A 189 -6.94 -5.07 -18.35
CA ASP A 189 -6.99 -6.42 -17.81
C ASP A 189 -5.58 -6.94 -17.52
N ALA A 190 -5.31 -7.24 -16.25
CA ALA A 190 -4.09 -7.87 -15.77
C ALA A 190 -4.13 -9.40 -15.94
N LEU A 191 -5.30 -10.01 -16.06
CA LEU A 191 -5.48 -11.44 -16.25
C LEU A 191 -5.39 -11.85 -17.74
N GLU A 192 -5.28 -10.89 -18.66
CA GLU A 192 -5.22 -11.09 -20.12
C GLU A 192 -4.14 -12.10 -20.55
N GLN A 193 -2.96 -12.05 -19.92
CA GLN A 193 -1.82 -12.92 -20.24
C GLN A 193 -1.86 -14.30 -19.57
N VAL A 194 -2.83 -14.57 -18.68
CA VAL A 194 -2.94 -15.89 -18.05
C VAL A 194 -3.26 -16.94 -19.11
N THR A 195 -2.56 -18.08 -19.12
CA THR A 195 -2.80 -19.11 -20.15
C THR A 195 -4.18 -19.74 -20.03
N ASN A 196 -4.73 -20.21 -21.16
CA ASN A 196 -6.01 -20.91 -21.14
C ASN A 196 -5.95 -22.22 -20.33
N GLY A 197 -4.83 -22.95 -20.38
CA GLY A 197 -4.64 -24.14 -19.55
C GLY A 197 -4.69 -23.84 -18.05
N THR A 198 -4.17 -22.70 -17.61
CA THR A 198 -4.32 -22.21 -16.24
C THR A 198 -5.76 -21.78 -15.95
N ARG A 199 -6.42 -21.02 -16.83
CA ARG A 199 -7.83 -20.62 -16.66
C ARG A 199 -8.80 -21.82 -16.56
N ASP A 200 -8.53 -22.90 -17.29
CA ASP A 200 -9.34 -24.12 -17.27
C ASP A 200 -9.08 -24.97 -16.02
N ALA A 201 -7.87 -24.88 -15.42
CA ALA A 201 -7.45 -25.68 -14.29
C ALA A 201 -7.83 -25.10 -12.91
N TYR A 202 -8.07 -23.80 -12.81
CA TYR A 202 -8.26 -23.08 -11.55
C TYR A 202 -9.67 -22.48 -11.45
N GLU A 203 -10.40 -22.81 -10.39
CA GLU A 203 -11.84 -22.51 -10.27
C GLU A 203 -12.14 -21.01 -10.19
N GLU A 204 -11.22 -20.21 -9.64
CA GLU A 204 -11.34 -18.76 -9.55
C GLU A 204 -11.52 -18.07 -10.92
N PHE A 205 -11.07 -18.69 -12.02
CA PHE A 205 -11.27 -18.15 -13.37
C PHE A 205 -12.65 -18.41 -13.95
N LYS A 206 -13.46 -19.31 -13.36
CA LYS A 206 -14.85 -19.54 -13.79
C LYS A 206 -15.69 -18.27 -13.63
N GLU A 207 -15.54 -17.59 -12.49
CA GLU A 207 -16.22 -16.32 -12.21
C GLU A 207 -15.78 -15.22 -13.18
N HIS A 208 -14.47 -15.05 -13.39
CA HIS A 208 -13.91 -14.11 -14.36
C HIS A 208 -14.41 -14.35 -15.80
N GLY A 209 -14.56 -15.62 -16.21
CA GLY A 209 -15.16 -15.99 -17.50
C GLY A 209 -16.61 -15.52 -17.65
N MET A 210 -17.40 -15.58 -16.57
CA MET A 210 -18.78 -15.07 -16.56
C MET A 210 -18.84 -13.53 -16.55
N MET A 211 -17.93 -12.86 -15.85
CA MET A 211 -17.83 -11.38 -15.83
C MET A 211 -17.54 -10.80 -17.23
N LYS A 212 -16.76 -11.51 -18.06
CA LYS A 212 -16.50 -11.10 -19.45
C LYS A 212 -17.69 -11.29 -20.41
N GLN A 213 -18.74 -11.98 -19.97
CA GLN A 213 -19.91 -12.31 -20.80
C GLN A 213 -21.18 -11.51 -20.42
N HIS A 214 -21.20 -10.87 -19.25
CA HIS A 214 -22.37 -10.14 -18.76
C HIS A 214 -22.08 -8.64 -18.60
N ASP A 215 -23.16 -7.87 -18.60
CA ASP A 215 -23.11 -6.43 -18.35
C ASP A 215 -22.77 -6.12 -16.88
N GLN A 216 -22.30 -4.91 -16.61
CA GLN A 216 -21.65 -4.55 -15.34
C GLN A 216 -22.57 -4.65 -14.10
N SER A 217 -23.88 -4.78 -14.31
CA SER A 217 -24.94 -4.95 -13.31
C SER A 217 -25.05 -6.35 -12.70
N SER A 218 -24.25 -7.33 -13.16
CA SER A 218 -24.27 -8.72 -12.66
C SER A 218 -22.93 -9.21 -12.08
N LEU A 219 -22.02 -8.28 -11.77
CA LEU A 219 -20.78 -8.62 -11.06
C LEU A 219 -21.09 -9.03 -9.61
N PRO A 220 -20.35 -9.99 -9.01
CA PRO A 220 -20.50 -10.32 -7.59
C PRO A 220 -20.08 -9.14 -6.70
N ASP A 221 -20.60 -9.08 -5.46
CA ASP A 221 -20.30 -7.99 -4.51
C ASP A 221 -18.80 -7.80 -4.23
N SER A 222 -18.00 -8.85 -4.38
CA SER A 222 -16.55 -8.78 -4.34
C SER A 222 -15.93 -9.88 -5.19
N ILE A 223 -14.72 -9.62 -5.69
CA ILE A 223 -13.90 -10.65 -6.33
C ILE A 223 -13.13 -11.42 -5.26
N THR A 224 -13.05 -12.74 -5.42
CA THR A 224 -12.34 -13.62 -4.49
C THR A 224 -10.87 -13.23 -4.39
N LYS A 225 -10.30 -13.32 -3.18
CA LYS A 225 -8.85 -13.12 -2.96
C LYS A 225 -8.01 -14.09 -3.80
N GLU A 226 -8.58 -15.25 -4.14
CA GLU A 226 -8.00 -16.25 -5.01
C GLU A 226 -7.87 -15.81 -6.47
N LEU A 227 -8.74 -14.92 -7.00
CA LEU A 227 -8.51 -14.34 -8.32
C LEU A 227 -7.51 -13.17 -8.25
N ASP A 228 -7.55 -12.35 -7.19
CA ASP A 228 -6.73 -11.13 -7.09
C ASP A 228 -5.21 -11.41 -7.14
N LYS A 229 -4.77 -12.56 -6.57
CA LYS A 229 -3.36 -12.99 -6.58
C LYS A 229 -2.76 -13.13 -7.98
N TRP A 230 -3.58 -13.40 -9.01
CA TRP A 230 -3.14 -13.58 -10.40
C TRP A 230 -2.80 -12.28 -11.12
N LYS A 231 -3.32 -11.13 -10.67
CA LYS A 231 -3.12 -9.85 -11.35
C LYS A 231 -1.68 -9.31 -11.24
N ILE A 232 -0.98 -9.61 -10.14
CA ILE A 232 0.22 -8.85 -9.75
C ILE A 232 1.43 -9.08 -10.66
N LEU A 233 1.73 -10.32 -11.06
CA LEU A 233 2.86 -10.62 -11.94
C LEU A 233 2.68 -9.96 -13.34
N PRO A 234 1.58 -10.19 -14.07
CA PRO A 234 1.35 -9.54 -15.36
C PRO A 234 1.23 -8.02 -15.28
N MET A 235 0.60 -7.48 -14.21
CA MET A 235 0.51 -6.03 -14.00
C MET A 235 1.90 -5.39 -13.89
N VAL A 236 2.81 -5.98 -13.11
CA VAL A 236 4.18 -5.50 -12.93
C VAL A 236 4.96 -5.55 -14.25
N TYR A 237 4.86 -6.66 -14.98
CA TYR A 237 5.48 -6.82 -16.29
C TYR A 237 4.96 -5.83 -17.33
N LYS A 238 3.63 -5.74 -17.49
CA LYS A 238 2.96 -4.88 -18.49
C LYS A 238 3.19 -3.40 -18.20
N SER A 239 3.25 -2.99 -16.93
CA SER A 239 3.62 -1.61 -16.55
C SER A 239 5.03 -1.24 -17.05
N TYR A 240 6.03 -2.10 -16.82
CA TYR A 240 7.38 -1.89 -17.35
C TYR A 240 7.43 -1.86 -18.88
N LYS A 241 6.65 -2.72 -19.56
CA LYS A 241 6.59 -2.74 -21.02
C LYS A 241 5.92 -1.50 -21.64
N MET A 242 4.98 -0.87 -20.93
CA MET A 242 4.33 0.36 -21.39
C MET A 242 5.26 1.58 -21.32
N HIS A 243 6.05 1.72 -20.26
CA HIS A 243 6.94 2.87 -20.04
C HIS A 243 8.36 2.43 -19.61
N PRO A 244 9.14 1.72 -20.45
CA PRO A 244 10.42 1.13 -20.06
C PRO A 244 11.53 2.14 -19.77
N ASP A 245 11.31 3.42 -20.11
CA ASP A 245 12.20 4.56 -19.86
C ASP A 245 12.21 5.03 -18.40
N LYS A 246 11.17 4.67 -17.61
CA LYS A 246 11.02 5.18 -16.24
C LYS A 246 12.06 4.59 -15.30
N ARG A 247 12.43 5.40 -14.31
CA ARG A 247 13.48 5.10 -13.34
C ARG A 247 12.91 4.34 -12.13
N PHE A 248 11.69 4.67 -11.73
CA PHE A 248 10.99 4.03 -10.61
C PHE A 248 9.52 3.78 -10.96
N TYR A 249 8.96 2.73 -10.36
CA TYR A 249 7.60 2.27 -10.58
C TYR A 249 7.00 1.96 -9.22
N LEU A 250 5.91 2.64 -8.88
CA LEU A 250 5.18 2.43 -7.63
C LEU A 250 3.86 1.73 -7.93
N PHE A 251 3.67 0.54 -7.37
CA PHE A 251 2.44 -0.24 -7.46
C PHE A 251 1.62 -0.06 -6.19
N VAL A 252 0.34 0.28 -6.31
CA VAL A 252 -0.55 0.60 -5.18
C VAL A 252 -1.94 -0.02 -5.35
N GLU A 253 -2.68 -0.18 -4.26
CA GLU A 253 -4.10 -0.55 -4.29
C GLU A 253 -4.99 0.70 -4.21
N ALA A 254 -6.25 0.60 -4.64
CA ALA A 254 -7.15 1.76 -4.71
C ALA A 254 -7.53 2.37 -3.33
N ASP A 255 -7.22 1.70 -2.22
CA ASP A 255 -7.36 2.17 -0.84
C ASP A 255 -6.00 2.52 -0.16
N THR A 256 -4.97 2.81 -0.98
CA THR A 256 -3.65 3.26 -0.53
C THR A 256 -3.40 4.73 -0.86
N SER A 257 -3.28 5.59 0.15
CA SER A 257 -2.95 7.01 -0.03
C SER A 257 -1.43 7.20 -0.19
N ILE A 258 -0.97 7.97 -1.19
CA ILE A 258 0.46 8.20 -1.48
C ILE A 258 0.85 9.68 -1.40
N SER A 259 1.75 10.04 -0.49
CA SER A 259 2.36 11.37 -0.42
C SER A 259 3.34 11.58 -1.60
N TRP A 260 2.87 12.21 -2.67
CA TRP A 260 3.65 12.46 -3.89
C TRP A 260 4.97 13.17 -3.61
N THR A 261 4.96 14.25 -2.82
CA THR A 261 6.18 14.98 -2.43
C THR A 261 7.18 14.10 -1.69
N ASN A 262 6.73 13.30 -0.72
CA ASN A 262 7.62 12.41 0.02
C ASN A 262 8.16 11.27 -0.86
N LEU A 263 7.35 10.75 -1.79
CA LEU A 263 7.80 9.77 -2.78
C LEU A 263 8.90 10.35 -3.68
N LEU A 264 8.69 11.54 -4.25
CA LEU A 264 9.69 12.20 -5.11
C LEU A 264 10.99 12.51 -4.34
N LEU A 265 10.87 12.99 -3.10
CA LEU A 265 12.02 13.19 -2.22
C LEU A 265 12.74 11.87 -1.90
N TRP A 266 12.01 10.77 -1.70
CA TRP A 266 12.61 9.45 -1.46
C TRP A 266 13.39 8.96 -2.69
N VAL A 267 12.75 8.88 -3.86
CA VAL A 267 13.39 8.31 -5.06
C VAL A 267 14.54 9.18 -5.59
N ALA A 268 14.53 10.49 -5.33
CA ALA A 268 15.64 11.38 -5.63
C ALA A 268 16.95 11.03 -4.87
N ARG A 269 16.88 10.19 -3.83
CA ARG A 269 18.02 9.69 -3.05
C ARG A 269 18.51 8.31 -3.50
N LEU A 270 17.87 7.69 -4.50
CA LEU A 270 18.13 6.31 -4.93
C LEU A 270 18.77 6.26 -6.34
N ASP A 271 19.69 5.32 -6.54
CA ASP A 271 20.18 4.99 -7.88
C ASP A 271 19.29 3.93 -8.54
N TYR A 272 18.42 4.37 -9.43
CA TYR A 272 17.49 3.55 -10.23
C TYR A 272 18.11 2.36 -10.99
N ARG A 273 19.44 2.32 -11.14
CA ARG A 273 20.17 1.22 -11.79
C ARG A 273 20.38 0.03 -10.84
N ILE A 274 20.38 0.26 -9.53
CA ILE A 274 20.44 -0.78 -8.50
C ILE A 274 19.08 -1.46 -8.43
N PRO A 275 18.99 -2.81 -8.40
CA PRO A 275 17.73 -3.54 -8.46
C PRO A 275 16.99 -3.55 -7.12
N TYR A 276 16.48 -2.39 -6.72
CA TYR A 276 15.58 -2.26 -5.59
C TYR A 276 14.22 -2.90 -5.88
N TYR A 277 13.84 -3.89 -5.08
CA TYR A 277 12.46 -4.27 -4.75
C TYR A 277 12.18 -3.82 -3.33
N SER A 278 11.15 -3.01 -3.10
CA SER A 278 10.96 -2.33 -1.81
C SER A 278 9.51 -2.16 -1.40
N GLY A 279 9.26 -2.27 -0.09
CA GLY A 279 7.94 -2.10 0.50
C GLY A 279 7.95 -2.31 2.02
N ALA A 280 6.77 -2.28 2.64
CA ALA A 280 6.63 -2.72 4.03
C ALA A 280 6.90 -4.24 4.12
N PRO A 281 7.77 -4.71 5.02
CA PRO A 281 8.14 -6.11 5.10
C PRO A 281 7.03 -6.95 5.75
N SER A 282 6.59 -7.99 5.06
CA SER A 282 5.78 -9.08 5.60
C SER A 282 6.51 -10.42 5.45
N PHE A 283 6.06 -11.43 6.19
CA PHE A 283 6.74 -12.72 6.34
C PHE A 283 5.75 -13.88 6.27
N ILE A 284 6.02 -14.86 5.41
CA ILE A 284 5.34 -16.17 5.40
C ILE A 284 6.44 -17.23 5.49
N GLY A 285 6.51 -17.92 6.64
CA GLY A 285 7.63 -18.80 6.95
C GLY A 285 8.96 -18.04 6.94
N SER A 286 9.89 -18.45 6.07
CA SER A 286 11.17 -17.77 5.85
C SER A 286 11.14 -16.74 4.71
N VAL A 287 10.05 -16.63 3.94
CA VAL A 287 9.95 -15.70 2.81
C VAL A 287 9.59 -14.31 3.31
N ARG A 288 10.51 -13.35 3.11
CA ARG A 288 10.30 -11.92 3.34
C ARG A 288 9.90 -11.23 2.04
N PHE A 289 8.79 -10.49 2.04
CA PHE A 289 8.24 -9.83 0.86
C PHE A 289 7.70 -8.43 1.18
N ALA A 290 7.50 -7.62 0.14
CA ALA A 290 6.76 -6.36 0.22
C ALA A 290 5.26 -6.65 0.28
N GLN A 291 4.58 -6.25 1.35
CA GLN A 291 3.12 -6.27 1.41
C GLN A 291 2.54 -5.33 0.34
N ARG A 292 1.65 -5.83 -0.52
CA ARG A 292 1.12 -5.03 -1.64
C ARG A 292 0.35 -3.76 -1.22
N GLY A 293 -0.40 -3.84 -0.12
CA GLY A 293 -1.30 -2.76 0.32
C GLY A 293 -0.55 -1.48 0.69
N SER A 294 0.58 -1.59 1.37
CA SER A 294 1.46 -0.46 1.69
C SER A 294 2.08 0.21 0.46
N GLY A 295 1.97 -0.42 -0.71
CA GLY A 295 2.66 -0.06 -1.93
C GLY A 295 3.98 -0.82 -2.12
N ILE A 296 4.33 -1.07 -3.38
CA ILE A 296 5.59 -1.71 -3.78
C ILE A 296 6.34 -0.76 -4.71
N LEU A 297 7.55 -0.35 -4.33
CA LEU A 297 8.47 0.40 -5.18
C LEU A 297 9.44 -0.58 -5.88
N LEU A 298 9.50 -0.50 -7.20
CA LEU A 298 10.48 -1.20 -8.02
C LEU A 298 11.29 -0.20 -8.84
N SER A 299 12.60 -0.41 -8.87
CA SER A 299 13.54 0.32 -9.72
C SER A 299 13.52 -0.18 -11.17
N HIS A 300 14.01 0.64 -12.10
CA HIS A 300 14.33 0.21 -13.47
C HIS A 300 15.28 -1.00 -13.48
N GLY A 301 16.33 -0.98 -12.65
CA GLY A 301 17.29 -2.09 -12.53
C GLY A 301 16.65 -3.41 -12.10
N ALA A 302 15.62 -3.36 -11.24
CA ALA A 302 14.83 -4.51 -10.85
C ALA A 302 13.92 -5.00 -11.98
N LEU A 303 13.14 -4.08 -12.57
CA LEU A 303 12.15 -4.44 -13.59
C LEU A 303 12.78 -4.92 -14.90
N LYS A 304 13.95 -4.41 -15.26
CA LYS A 304 14.71 -4.91 -16.41
C LYS A 304 15.13 -6.38 -16.25
N GLN A 305 15.49 -6.81 -15.04
CA GLN A 305 15.83 -8.20 -14.75
C GLN A 305 14.56 -9.07 -14.64
N TYR A 306 13.56 -8.58 -13.91
CA TYR A 306 12.26 -9.23 -13.77
C TYR A 306 11.58 -9.49 -15.12
N ALA A 307 11.53 -8.50 -16.01
CA ALA A 307 10.87 -8.64 -17.31
C ALA A 307 11.53 -9.69 -18.21
N LYS A 308 12.85 -9.83 -18.14
CA LYS A 308 13.56 -10.91 -18.84
C LYS A 308 13.17 -12.28 -18.25
N ALA A 309 13.22 -12.42 -16.93
CA ALA A 309 12.84 -13.66 -16.26
C ALA A 309 11.36 -14.02 -16.48
N TYR A 310 10.48 -13.03 -16.58
CA TYR A 310 9.06 -13.20 -16.89
C TYR A 310 8.84 -13.83 -18.28
N GLU A 311 9.52 -13.32 -19.31
CA GLU A 311 9.48 -13.88 -20.68
C GLU A 311 9.96 -15.33 -20.73
N GLU A 312 10.88 -15.73 -19.84
CA GLU A 312 11.44 -17.09 -19.76
C GLU A 312 10.64 -18.06 -18.87
N ARG A 313 9.97 -17.56 -17.81
CA ARG A 313 9.47 -18.37 -16.68
C ARG A 313 8.00 -18.19 -16.31
N TYR A 314 7.30 -17.17 -16.82
CA TYR A 314 5.94 -16.87 -16.37
C TYR A 314 4.97 -18.05 -16.58
N GLU A 315 4.79 -18.49 -17.82
CA GLU A 315 3.92 -19.62 -18.19
C GLU A 315 4.44 -20.97 -17.67
N SER A 316 5.75 -21.21 -17.80
CA SER A 316 6.36 -22.51 -17.53
C SER A 316 6.49 -22.84 -16.03
N ASP A 317 6.57 -21.82 -15.17
CA ASP A 317 6.83 -21.96 -13.74
C ASP A 317 5.94 -21.11 -12.84
N TRP A 318 5.88 -19.80 -13.07
CA TRP A 318 5.26 -18.89 -12.10
C TRP A 318 3.74 -18.98 -12.05
N GLU A 319 3.01 -19.23 -13.15
CA GLU A 319 1.56 -19.44 -13.12
C GLU A 319 1.16 -20.58 -12.16
N ARG A 320 1.80 -21.75 -12.31
CA ARG A 320 1.63 -22.91 -11.42
C ARG A 320 1.95 -22.59 -9.95
N ARG A 321 2.80 -21.59 -9.70
CA ARG A 321 3.16 -21.11 -8.37
C ARG A 321 2.07 -20.21 -7.80
N VAL A 322 1.59 -19.24 -8.58
CA VAL A 322 0.45 -18.37 -8.20
C VAL A 322 -0.77 -19.21 -7.81
N GLY A 323 -1.09 -20.25 -8.58
CA GLY A 323 -2.24 -21.12 -8.28
C GLY A 323 -2.08 -22.03 -7.06
N LYS A 324 -0.88 -22.16 -6.48
CA LYS A 324 -0.62 -22.96 -5.26
C LYS A 324 -0.50 -22.13 -4.00
N GLU A 325 0.00 -20.91 -4.12
CA GLU A 325 0.27 -20.03 -2.99
C GLU A 325 -0.95 -19.16 -2.66
N CYS A 326 -1.04 -18.70 -1.40
CA CYS A 326 -2.13 -17.83 -0.95
C CYS A 326 -2.12 -16.41 -1.53
N CYS A 327 -0.93 -15.96 -1.94
CA CYS A 327 -0.59 -14.54 -1.83
C CYS A 327 0.29 -14.11 -3.01
N GLY A 328 -0.28 -13.32 -3.92
CA GLY A 328 0.41 -12.90 -5.15
C GLY A 328 1.66 -12.06 -4.91
N ASP A 329 1.71 -11.28 -3.83
CA ASP A 329 2.89 -10.50 -3.41
C ASP A 329 4.04 -11.37 -2.89
N MET A 330 3.73 -12.49 -2.23
CA MET A 330 4.73 -13.51 -1.91
C MET A 330 5.26 -14.22 -3.16
N VAL A 331 4.40 -14.48 -4.15
CA VAL A 331 4.83 -15.04 -5.44
C VAL A 331 5.67 -14.02 -6.24
N LEU A 332 5.31 -12.73 -6.22
CA LEU A 332 6.12 -11.65 -6.80
C LEU A 332 7.50 -11.59 -6.15
N ALA A 333 7.60 -11.67 -4.82
CA ALA A 333 8.90 -11.71 -4.13
C ALA A 333 9.76 -12.91 -4.55
N THR A 334 9.14 -14.08 -4.77
CA THR A 334 9.87 -15.22 -5.31
C THR A 334 10.31 -14.94 -6.75
N ALA A 335 9.42 -14.47 -7.62
CA ALA A 335 9.71 -14.18 -9.02
C ALA A 335 10.81 -13.10 -9.19
N LEU A 336 10.90 -12.16 -8.26
CA LEU A 336 11.97 -11.18 -8.17
C LEU A 336 13.29 -11.79 -7.68
N SER A 337 13.26 -12.64 -6.64
CA SER A 337 14.44 -13.40 -6.17
C SER A 337 14.99 -14.35 -7.25
N ASP A 338 14.09 -15.01 -7.98
CA ASP A 338 14.33 -15.83 -9.18
C ASP A 338 14.99 -15.03 -10.31
N ALA A 339 14.74 -13.71 -10.37
CA ALA A 339 15.33 -12.76 -11.30
C ALA A 339 16.56 -12.02 -10.71
N HIS A 340 17.10 -12.48 -9.58
CA HIS A 340 18.22 -11.87 -8.85
C HIS A 340 17.99 -10.42 -8.38
N VAL A 341 16.75 -10.08 -8.06
CA VAL A 341 16.35 -8.80 -7.46
C VAL A 341 16.19 -8.95 -5.95
N GLU A 342 16.90 -8.13 -5.18
CA GLU A 342 16.90 -8.20 -3.71
C GLU A 342 15.81 -7.33 -3.07
N PHE A 343 15.25 -7.80 -1.94
CA PHE A 343 14.29 -7.03 -1.15
C PHE A 343 14.97 -6.08 -0.16
N TYR A 344 14.57 -4.80 -0.21
CA TYR A 344 14.95 -3.72 0.69
C TYR A 344 13.72 -3.27 1.51
N SER A 345 13.86 -3.23 2.82
CA SER A 345 12.77 -2.74 3.70
C SER A 345 12.56 -1.24 3.48
N ALA A 346 11.34 -0.85 3.11
CA ALA A 346 10.91 0.54 3.06
C ALA A 346 10.11 0.98 4.30
N PHE A 347 9.96 0.12 5.32
CA PHE A 347 9.36 0.51 6.58
C PHE A 347 10.23 1.57 7.31
N PRO A 348 9.66 2.66 7.83
CA PRO A 348 8.23 2.97 7.91
C PRO A 348 7.70 3.86 6.76
N LEU A 349 8.53 4.24 5.78
CA LEU A 349 8.15 5.14 4.69
C LEU A 349 6.87 4.67 3.98
N LEU A 350 6.86 3.39 3.58
CA LEU A 350 5.67 2.70 3.11
C LEU A 350 5.01 1.98 4.29
N GLN A 351 3.73 2.29 4.54
CA GLN A 351 2.99 1.88 5.73
C GLN A 351 1.71 1.12 5.35
N GLY A 352 1.47 -0.02 6.01
CA GLY A 352 0.28 -0.87 5.81
C GLY A 352 -0.89 -0.53 6.74
N GLU A 353 -0.63 0.21 7.81
CA GLU A 353 -1.64 0.70 8.75
C GLU A 353 -2.30 2.01 8.30
N THR A 354 -3.31 2.43 9.06
CA THR A 354 -3.90 3.78 9.03
C THR A 354 -3.24 4.66 10.10
N PRO A 355 -3.38 6.00 10.06
CA PRO A 355 -2.95 6.87 11.17
C PRO A 355 -3.55 6.46 12.53
N SER A 356 -4.77 5.92 12.50
CA SER A 356 -5.51 5.52 13.69
C SER A 356 -5.01 4.20 14.29
N THR A 357 -4.68 3.22 13.44
CA THR A 357 -4.30 1.85 13.86
C THR A 357 -2.80 1.68 14.11
N LEU A 358 -1.96 2.57 13.57
CA LEU A 358 -0.51 2.54 13.70
C LEU A 358 -0.02 2.49 15.17
N ASP A 359 0.99 1.68 15.43
CA ASP A 359 1.74 1.62 16.70
C ASP A 359 2.81 2.74 16.77
N TRP A 360 2.36 3.94 17.13
CA TRP A 360 3.21 5.12 17.19
C TRP A 360 4.35 4.95 18.20
N THR A 361 5.57 5.05 17.69
CA THR A 361 6.83 4.86 18.40
C THR A 361 7.93 5.71 17.76
N GLN A 362 9.07 5.86 18.46
CA GLN A 362 10.27 6.54 17.95
C GLN A 362 10.77 6.00 16.59
N ARG A 363 10.46 4.74 16.25
CA ARG A 363 10.82 4.13 14.96
C ARG A 363 10.15 4.85 13.77
N HIS A 364 8.92 5.32 13.97
CA HIS A 364 8.13 6.06 13.00
C HIS A 364 8.50 7.55 13.00
N TRP A 365 8.58 8.14 14.21
CA TRP A 365 8.48 9.58 14.49
C TRP A 365 9.12 10.54 13.48
N CYS A 366 10.40 10.35 13.18
CA CYS A 366 11.19 11.24 12.31
C CYS A 366 11.26 10.81 10.85
N ALA A 367 10.61 9.70 10.46
CA ALA A 367 10.58 9.26 9.08
C ALA A 367 9.51 10.05 8.27
N PRO A 368 9.74 10.29 6.97
CA PRO A 368 8.72 10.75 6.04
C PRO A 368 7.62 9.71 5.81
N VAL A 369 6.37 10.16 5.70
CA VAL A 369 5.22 9.29 5.40
C VAL A 369 5.04 9.22 3.88
N VAL A 370 5.40 8.11 3.23
CA VAL A 370 5.19 7.94 1.78
C VAL A 370 3.81 7.36 1.49
N SER A 371 3.33 6.40 2.29
CA SER A 371 1.98 5.82 2.13
C SER A 371 1.21 5.63 3.43
N TRP A 372 -0.10 5.40 3.27
CA TRP A 372 -1.00 4.79 4.26
C TRP A 372 -1.93 3.83 3.51
N HIS A 373 -2.39 2.75 4.15
CA HIS A 373 -3.28 1.75 3.52
C HIS A 373 -4.54 1.50 4.36
N HIS A 374 -5.53 0.81 3.78
CA HIS A 374 -6.90 0.68 4.32
C HIS A 374 -7.60 2.04 4.53
N ILE A 375 -7.30 3.01 3.67
CA ILE A 375 -7.80 4.38 3.75
C ILE A 375 -9.07 4.51 2.89
N SER A 376 -10.17 4.98 3.48
CA SER A 376 -11.42 5.22 2.73
C SER A 376 -11.28 6.42 1.77
N PRO A 377 -12.11 6.52 0.71
CA PRO A 377 -12.02 7.63 -0.23
C PRO A 377 -12.08 9.02 0.41
N GLY A 378 -12.91 9.20 1.45
CA GLY A 378 -12.98 10.47 2.19
C GLY A 378 -11.71 10.78 3.01
N GLU A 379 -11.04 9.76 3.54
CA GLU A 379 -9.76 9.94 4.22
C GLU A 379 -8.61 10.20 3.23
N ILE A 380 -8.65 9.64 2.01
CA ILE A 380 -7.68 9.96 0.94
C ILE A 380 -7.76 11.45 0.58
N ASP A 381 -8.98 11.99 0.44
CA ASP A 381 -9.23 13.41 0.15
C ASP A 381 -8.81 14.34 1.30
N LEU A 382 -9.10 13.96 2.56
CA LEU A 382 -8.61 14.68 3.74
C LEU A 382 -7.07 14.71 3.80
N LEU A 383 -6.44 13.54 3.65
CA LEU A 383 -4.98 13.42 3.57
C LEU A 383 -4.42 14.25 2.41
N TRP A 384 -5.13 14.32 1.27
CA TRP A 384 -4.72 15.11 0.10
C TRP A 384 -4.70 16.61 0.42
N SER A 385 -5.80 17.12 0.96
CA SER A 385 -5.94 18.51 1.38
C SER A 385 -4.85 18.93 2.37
N LEU A 386 -4.57 18.10 3.38
CA LEU A 386 -3.50 18.37 4.36
C LEU A 386 -2.10 18.38 3.72
N ARG A 387 -1.82 17.49 2.76
CA ARG A 387 -0.58 17.50 1.97
C ARG A 387 -0.44 18.76 1.11
N GLN A 388 -1.52 19.23 0.48
CA GLN A 388 -1.49 20.49 -0.29
C GLN A 388 -1.19 21.69 0.60
N ASN A 389 -1.80 21.75 1.80
CA ASN A 389 -1.51 22.79 2.80
C ASN A 389 -0.05 22.74 3.25
N TRP A 390 0.47 21.54 3.55
CA TRP A 390 1.88 21.36 3.94
C TRP A 390 2.85 21.89 2.87
N ILE A 391 2.61 21.57 1.59
CA ILE A 391 3.42 22.04 0.46
C ILE A 391 3.31 23.57 0.28
N ALA A 392 2.12 24.14 0.49
CA ALA A 392 1.92 25.59 0.40
C ALA A 392 2.66 26.38 1.49
N GLU A 393 2.79 25.80 2.70
CA GLU A 393 3.48 26.41 3.84
C GLU A 393 5.00 26.15 3.82
N HIS A 394 5.44 24.92 3.52
CA HIS A 394 6.82 24.46 3.68
C HIS A 394 7.58 24.26 2.35
N GLY A 395 6.90 24.30 1.20
CA GLY A 395 7.48 24.03 -0.11
C GLY A 395 7.69 22.54 -0.42
N TRP A 396 8.36 22.27 -1.54
CA TRP A 396 8.54 20.92 -2.08
C TRP A 396 9.72 20.14 -1.49
N ASP A 397 10.69 20.83 -0.89
CA ASP A 397 11.92 20.21 -0.37
C ASP A 397 11.77 19.70 1.09
N THR A 398 10.69 20.08 1.79
CA THR A 398 10.44 19.72 3.19
C THR A 398 9.47 18.56 3.31
N PRO A 399 9.90 17.35 3.72
CA PRO A 399 9.03 16.19 3.78
C PRO A 399 8.04 16.27 4.95
N TYR A 400 6.85 15.73 4.74
CA TYR A 400 5.84 15.54 5.78
C TYR A 400 6.15 14.27 6.60
N LEU A 401 6.37 14.42 7.91
CA LEU A 401 6.87 13.36 8.79
C LEU A 401 5.75 12.68 9.60
N PHE A 402 6.02 11.48 10.13
CA PHE A 402 5.10 10.79 11.05
C PHE A 402 4.73 11.66 12.26
N ARG A 403 5.67 12.42 12.86
CA ARG A 403 5.32 13.38 13.95
C ARG A 403 4.27 14.43 13.56
N ASN A 404 4.20 14.82 12.29
CA ASN A 404 3.20 15.77 11.79
C ASN A 404 1.83 15.08 11.73
N ALA A 405 1.80 13.87 11.14
CA ALA A 405 0.60 13.03 11.10
C ALA A 405 0.06 12.70 12.50
N PHE A 406 0.94 12.41 13.47
CA PHE A 406 0.51 12.21 14.85
C PHE A 406 -0.15 13.47 15.44
N LYS A 407 0.45 14.64 15.22
CA LYS A 407 -0.09 15.94 15.70
C LYS A 407 -1.44 16.28 15.05
N GLU A 408 -1.65 15.92 13.79
CA GLU A 408 -2.87 16.22 13.04
C GLU A 408 -4.00 15.21 13.28
N PHE A 409 -3.70 13.90 13.21
CA PHE A 409 -4.72 12.84 13.21
C PHE A 409 -4.93 12.14 14.55
N VAL A 410 -3.95 12.20 15.47
CA VAL A 410 -3.97 11.37 16.70
C VAL A 410 -4.06 12.24 17.95
N SER A 411 -3.09 13.12 18.16
CA SER A 411 -2.99 13.95 19.37
C SER A 411 -4.26 14.75 19.73
N PRO A 412 -5.07 15.28 18.78
CA PRO A 412 -6.30 15.99 19.11
C PRO A 412 -7.46 15.09 19.54
N LEU A 413 -7.33 13.77 19.35
CA LEU A 413 -8.39 12.77 19.56
C LEU A 413 -8.07 11.80 20.72
N LEU A 414 -6.95 12.00 21.42
CA LEU A 414 -6.61 11.27 22.64
C LEU A 414 -7.34 11.88 23.84
N GLU A 415 -7.97 11.03 24.63
CA GLU A 415 -8.75 11.39 25.82
C GLU A 415 -8.26 10.58 27.03
N GLU A 416 -8.51 11.00 28.27
CA GLU A 416 -8.16 10.15 29.43
C GLU A 416 -9.03 8.89 29.49
N ARG A 417 -10.25 8.99 28.97
CA ARG A 417 -11.30 7.97 28.96
C ARG A 417 -12.25 8.22 27.79
N ARG A 418 -12.65 7.17 27.07
CA ARG A 418 -13.56 7.22 25.93
C ARG A 418 -14.43 5.95 25.84
N ASP A 419 -15.74 6.15 25.77
CA ASP A 419 -16.74 5.08 25.60
C ASP A 419 -16.83 4.59 24.14
N ASP A 420 -17.38 3.38 23.97
CA ASP A 420 -17.61 2.72 22.67
C ASP A 420 -16.36 2.67 21.77
N TRP A 421 -15.18 2.43 22.37
CA TRP A 421 -13.91 2.64 21.68
C TRP A 421 -12.86 1.56 22.00
N ASP A 422 -12.27 0.98 20.95
CA ASP A 422 -11.16 0.02 21.03
C ASP A 422 -9.87 0.71 20.56
N ASN A 423 -9.05 1.16 21.50
CA ASN A 423 -7.73 1.73 21.24
C ASN A 423 -6.66 0.70 20.84
N LEU A 424 -7.03 -0.57 20.60
CA LEU A 424 -6.13 -1.64 20.18
C LEU A 424 -4.97 -1.91 21.17
N SER A 425 -5.17 -1.63 22.46
CA SER A 425 -4.32 -2.16 23.53
C SER A 425 -4.31 -3.69 23.49
N GLN A 426 -3.13 -4.28 23.65
CA GLN A 426 -2.89 -5.73 23.53
C GLN A 426 -1.52 -6.21 24.06
N ASP A 427 -0.67 -5.30 24.55
CA ASP A 427 0.73 -5.60 24.96
C ASP A 427 0.80 -6.34 26.30
N THR A 428 -0.25 -6.27 27.11
CA THR A 428 -0.44 -7.11 28.30
C THR A 428 -1.93 -7.35 28.49
N LYS A 429 -2.35 -8.62 28.51
CA LYS A 429 -3.77 -9.01 28.57
C LYS A 429 -4.08 -9.62 29.92
N ILE A 430 -5.00 -9.00 30.66
CA ILE A 430 -5.45 -9.42 31.99
C ILE A 430 -6.91 -9.80 31.84
N ASN A 431 -7.15 -11.02 31.36
CA ASN A 431 -8.46 -11.49 30.94
C ASN A 431 -8.87 -12.69 31.79
N LYS A 432 -10.04 -12.61 32.42
CA LYS A 432 -10.57 -13.68 33.27
C LYS A 432 -10.94 -14.88 32.36
N PRO A 433 -10.40 -16.09 32.59
CA PRO A 433 -10.78 -17.25 31.82
C PRO A 433 -12.25 -17.65 32.11
N PRO A 434 -12.93 -18.34 31.17
CA PRO A 434 -14.25 -18.91 31.40
C PRO A 434 -14.23 -19.88 32.59
N ASP A 435 -15.25 -19.82 33.44
CA ASP A 435 -15.32 -20.58 34.71
C ASP A 435 -15.30 -22.13 34.52
N GLU A 436 -15.51 -22.62 33.29
CA GLU A 436 -15.56 -24.05 32.95
C GLU A 436 -14.23 -24.66 32.47
N ILE A 437 -13.21 -23.85 32.14
CA ILE A 437 -11.94 -24.34 31.57
C ILE A 437 -10.80 -24.18 32.58
N THR A 438 -10.35 -25.27 33.17
CA THR A 438 -9.30 -25.25 34.21
C THR A 438 -7.89 -25.64 33.74
N ASN A 439 -7.74 -26.12 32.49
CA ASN A 439 -6.49 -26.76 32.02
C ASN A 439 -6.07 -26.37 30.59
N SER A 440 -5.92 -25.05 30.31
CA SER A 440 -5.12 -24.56 29.18
C SER A 440 -3.90 -23.79 29.71
N ASP A 441 -2.82 -23.72 28.93
CA ASP A 441 -1.60 -22.98 29.32
C ASP A 441 -1.90 -21.47 29.54
N GLU A 442 -2.84 -20.90 28.78
CA GLU A 442 -3.31 -19.51 28.96
C GLU A 442 -3.97 -19.28 30.33
N ASN A 443 -4.74 -20.25 30.83
CA ASN A 443 -5.44 -20.12 32.11
C ASN A 443 -4.46 -20.25 33.30
N VAL A 444 -3.32 -20.92 33.11
CA VAL A 444 -2.25 -21.01 34.13
C VAL A 444 -1.64 -19.64 34.40
N GLU A 445 -1.47 -18.79 33.39
CA GLU A 445 -0.95 -17.42 33.59
C GLU A 445 -1.93 -16.55 34.39
N TRP A 446 -3.24 -16.65 34.14
CA TRP A 446 -4.26 -15.97 34.95
C TRP A 446 -4.12 -16.29 36.45
N TYR A 447 -3.99 -17.57 36.81
CA TYR A 447 -3.91 -17.94 38.23
C TYR A 447 -2.64 -17.44 38.92
N LYS A 448 -1.53 -17.24 38.18
CA LYS A 448 -0.28 -16.66 38.69
C LYS A 448 -0.35 -15.16 38.99
N LEU A 449 -1.31 -14.43 38.41
CA LEU A 449 -1.46 -13.00 38.65
C LEU A 449 -1.77 -12.71 40.13
N ALA A 450 -1.21 -11.62 40.65
CA ALA A 450 -1.54 -11.12 41.98
C ALA A 450 -3.02 -10.66 42.02
N GLU A 451 -3.64 -10.70 43.21
CA GLU A 451 -5.07 -10.45 43.34
C GLU A 451 -5.46 -9.00 43.00
N ASP A 452 -4.57 -8.04 43.28
CA ASP A 452 -4.74 -6.65 42.87
C ASP A 452 -4.66 -6.47 41.34
N VAL A 453 -3.91 -7.32 40.64
CA VAL A 453 -3.88 -7.35 39.17
C VAL A 453 -5.13 -8.04 38.61
N LYS A 454 -5.59 -9.15 39.20
CA LYS A 454 -6.85 -9.82 38.79
C LYS A 454 -8.06 -8.89 38.89
N ASN A 455 -8.08 -8.02 39.91
CA ASN A 455 -9.12 -7.00 40.10
C ASN A 455 -9.25 -6.03 38.91
N ALA A 456 -8.25 -5.90 38.03
CA ALA A 456 -8.36 -5.13 36.78
C ALA A 456 -9.53 -5.57 35.88
N THR A 457 -9.96 -6.83 35.99
CA THR A 457 -11.12 -7.38 35.25
C THR A 457 -12.49 -6.95 35.79
N GLN A 458 -12.53 -6.34 36.98
CA GLN A 458 -13.77 -6.05 37.71
C GLN A 458 -14.32 -4.65 37.44
N SER A 459 -13.46 -3.66 37.15
CA SER A 459 -13.87 -2.30 36.83
C SER A 459 -12.85 -1.56 35.97
N GLU A 460 -13.36 -0.55 35.26
CA GLU A 460 -12.58 0.41 34.48
C GLU A 460 -11.47 1.07 35.33
N ASP A 461 -11.82 1.58 36.52
CA ASP A 461 -10.85 2.19 37.44
C ASP A 461 -9.76 1.22 37.88
N SER A 462 -10.07 -0.06 38.10
CA SER A 462 -9.07 -1.08 38.44
C SER A 462 -8.15 -1.38 37.26
N CYS A 463 -8.67 -1.42 36.03
CA CYS A 463 -7.85 -1.57 34.83
C CYS A 463 -6.91 -0.37 34.61
N ARG A 464 -7.45 0.86 34.72
CA ARG A 464 -6.63 2.09 34.68
C ARG A 464 -5.57 2.08 35.77
N HIS A 465 -5.89 1.66 37.00
CA HIS A 465 -4.94 1.65 38.10
C HIS A 465 -3.77 0.67 37.92
N VAL A 466 -3.98 -0.47 37.23
CA VAL A 466 -2.86 -1.35 36.85
C VAL A 466 -1.99 -0.68 35.77
N CYS A 467 -2.57 0.05 34.82
CA CYS A 467 -1.80 0.88 33.88
C CYS A 467 -1.00 1.99 34.60
N GLU A 468 -1.61 2.70 35.55
CA GLU A 468 -0.94 3.70 36.39
C GLU A 468 0.27 3.12 37.13
N ARG A 469 0.21 1.84 37.55
CA ARG A 469 1.32 1.15 38.24
C ARG A 469 2.38 0.54 37.33
N ALA A 470 2.11 0.40 36.03
CA ALA A 470 3.08 -0.06 35.04
C ALA A 470 3.75 1.15 34.38
N ASP A 471 5.03 1.38 34.66
CA ASP A 471 5.77 2.59 34.20
C ASP A 471 5.76 2.78 32.68
N ASP A 472 5.72 1.69 31.92
CA ASP A 472 5.72 1.68 30.45
C ASP A 472 4.31 1.63 29.82
N CYS A 473 3.24 1.66 30.61
CA CYS A 473 1.87 1.68 30.10
C CYS A 473 1.48 3.10 29.64
N LEU A 474 1.13 3.22 28.36
CA LEU A 474 0.68 4.47 27.72
C LEU A 474 -0.83 4.51 27.50
N GLN A 475 -1.49 3.35 27.44
CA GLN A 475 -2.93 3.25 27.20
C GLN A 475 -3.50 1.95 27.76
N TRP A 476 -4.80 1.92 27.99
CA TRP A 476 -5.53 0.77 28.51
C TRP A 476 -6.90 0.67 27.83
N LYS A 477 -7.49 -0.52 27.82
CA LYS A 477 -8.92 -0.70 27.50
C LYS A 477 -9.53 -1.76 28.39
N PHE A 478 -10.81 -1.58 28.68
CA PHE A 478 -11.57 -2.38 29.61
C PHE A 478 -12.92 -2.76 29.02
N ARG A 479 -13.35 -3.98 29.33
CA ARG A 479 -14.75 -4.39 29.40
C ARG A 479 -14.88 -5.43 30.51
N LYS A 480 -16.10 -5.75 30.94
CA LYS A 480 -16.28 -6.70 32.05
C LYS A 480 -15.60 -8.05 31.79
N GLY A 481 -14.63 -8.40 32.63
CA GLY A 481 -13.83 -9.62 32.51
C GLY A 481 -12.49 -9.47 31.77
N GLU A 482 -12.24 -8.36 31.06
CA GLU A 482 -11.05 -8.17 30.22
C GLU A 482 -10.43 -6.77 30.39
N CYS A 483 -9.13 -6.75 30.67
CA CYS A 483 -8.33 -5.53 30.76
C CYS A 483 -7.05 -5.71 29.93
N ASP A 484 -6.95 -5.01 28.81
CA ASP A 484 -5.77 -5.02 27.93
C ASP A 484 -5.01 -3.70 28.09
N LEU A 485 -3.70 -3.77 28.34
CA LEU A 485 -2.80 -2.63 28.45
C LEU A 485 -1.95 -2.47 27.18
N GLY A 486 -1.50 -1.24 26.91
CA GLY A 486 -0.70 -0.89 25.74
C GLY A 486 0.54 -0.07 26.09
N LYS A 487 1.68 -0.44 25.48
CA LYS A 487 3.01 0.19 25.67
C LYS A 487 3.38 1.17 24.55
N VAL A 488 2.52 1.26 23.56
CA VAL A 488 2.62 2.11 22.37
C VAL A 488 1.33 2.89 22.23
N ILE A 489 1.38 4.04 21.56
CA ILE A 489 0.19 4.87 21.33
C ILE A 489 -0.51 4.36 20.08
N ARG A 490 -1.81 4.12 20.17
CA ARG A 490 -2.72 3.85 19.05
C ARG A 490 -3.99 4.66 19.30
N LEU A 491 -4.54 5.29 18.28
CA LEU A 491 -5.87 5.91 18.40
C LEU A 491 -6.94 4.82 18.36
N GLY A 492 -6.76 3.77 17.57
CA GLY A 492 -7.74 2.71 17.38
C GLY A 492 -9.01 3.18 16.68
N ARG A 493 -10.16 2.64 17.05
CA ARG A 493 -11.43 2.86 16.34
C ARG A 493 -12.64 2.69 17.25
N LYS A 494 -13.80 3.16 16.77
CA LYS A 494 -15.09 2.87 17.42
C LYS A 494 -15.27 1.35 17.52
N ALA A 495 -15.64 0.88 18.71
CA ALA A 495 -15.93 -0.53 18.96
C ALA A 495 -17.08 -0.97 18.05
N LEU A 496 -16.90 -2.10 17.36
CA LEU A 496 -17.98 -2.69 16.58
C LEU A 496 -19.03 -3.28 17.52
N PRO A 497 -20.34 -3.00 17.31
CA PRO A 497 -21.40 -3.58 18.12
C PRO A 497 -21.40 -5.10 17.90
N LYS A 498 -21.02 -5.84 18.93
CA LYS A 498 -21.16 -7.29 18.97
C LYS A 498 -22.43 -7.63 19.74
N LYS A 499 -23.13 -8.65 19.26
CA LYS A 499 -24.24 -9.23 20.00
C LYS A 499 -23.67 -9.91 21.26
N ASP A 500 -24.27 -9.62 22.40
CA ASP A 500 -23.97 -10.25 23.70
C ASP A 500 -22.59 -9.93 24.32
N GLU A 501 -21.82 -8.96 23.79
CA GLU A 501 -20.59 -8.42 24.42
C GLU A 501 -20.74 -6.92 24.74
N GLU A 502 -20.31 -6.49 25.93
CA GLU A 502 -20.23 -5.05 26.27
C GLU A 502 -19.17 -4.35 25.38
N PRO A 503 -19.41 -3.09 24.95
CA PRO A 503 -18.43 -2.34 24.18
C PRO A 503 -17.21 -1.99 25.02
N TRP A 504 -16.08 -1.80 24.36
CA TRP A 504 -14.84 -1.37 25.02
C TRP A 504 -14.95 0.07 25.53
N VAL A 505 -14.45 0.31 26.73
CA VAL A 505 -14.03 1.64 27.20
C VAL A 505 -12.50 1.69 27.10
N SER A 506 -11.96 2.73 26.48
CA SER A 506 -10.51 2.93 26.31
C SER A 506 -10.05 4.18 27.05
N GLY A 507 -8.78 4.22 27.44
CA GLY A 507 -8.15 5.44 27.97
C GLY A 507 -6.66 5.52 27.66
N TRP A 508 -6.13 6.73 27.77
CA TRP A 508 -4.74 7.04 27.43
C TRP A 508 -4.07 7.84 28.55
N MET A 509 -2.82 7.51 28.85
CA MET A 509 -2.02 8.15 29.90
C MET A 509 -1.41 9.45 29.36
N LEU A 510 -2.23 10.49 29.18
CA LEU A 510 -1.90 11.69 28.40
C LEU A 510 -0.55 12.34 28.77
N GLU A 511 -0.23 12.50 30.06
CA GLU A 511 1.07 13.05 30.49
C GLU A 511 2.26 12.13 30.18
N ARG A 512 2.08 10.81 30.20
CA ARG A 512 3.14 9.86 29.77
C ARG A 512 3.34 9.92 28.26
N ILE A 513 2.25 10.03 27.49
CA ILE A 513 2.27 10.17 26.03
C ILE A 513 2.97 11.47 25.62
N LYS A 514 2.61 12.58 26.26
CA LYS A 514 3.27 13.87 26.07
C LYS A 514 4.77 13.77 26.34
N LYS A 515 5.16 13.23 27.50
CA LYS A 515 6.58 13.01 27.84
C LYS A 515 7.29 12.13 26.81
N ALA A 516 6.69 11.01 26.39
CA ALA A 516 7.28 10.12 25.39
C ALA A 516 7.48 10.82 24.02
N THR A 517 6.49 11.59 23.56
CA THR A 517 6.58 12.34 22.29
C THR A 517 7.55 13.52 22.36
N GLU A 518 7.74 14.13 23.54
CA GLU A 518 8.80 15.11 23.81
C GLU A 518 10.20 14.44 23.76
N GLU A 519 10.37 13.26 24.37
CA GLU A 519 11.60 12.47 24.35
C GLU A 519 11.98 11.95 22.95
N TRP A 520 10.99 11.67 22.08
CA TRP A 520 11.24 11.32 20.68
C TRP A 520 11.76 12.50 19.84
N GLY A 521 11.62 13.73 20.33
CA GLY A 521 12.27 14.93 19.79
C GLY A 521 11.56 15.58 18.60
N GLN A 522 12.18 16.67 18.11
CA GLN A 522 11.62 17.51 17.04
C GLN A 522 12.13 17.16 15.63
N CYS A 523 12.89 16.07 15.48
CA CYS A 523 13.38 15.56 14.19
C CYS A 523 14.10 16.62 13.34
N GLU A 524 15.26 17.08 13.81
CA GLU A 524 16.11 18.07 13.12
C GLU A 524 16.42 17.68 11.67
N GLU A 525 16.63 16.38 11.42
CA GLU A 525 16.75 15.82 10.08
C GLU A 525 15.72 14.69 9.84
N PRO A 526 15.12 14.60 8.62
CA PRO A 526 14.26 13.50 8.24
C PRO A 526 15.00 12.15 8.19
N ASN A 527 14.51 11.19 8.96
CA ASN A 527 15.08 9.85 9.05
C ASN A 527 14.63 8.97 7.86
N TRP A 528 15.34 9.07 6.73
CA TRP A 528 15.01 8.30 5.53
C TRP A 528 15.30 6.79 5.64
N LYS A 529 16.24 6.37 6.51
CA LYS A 529 16.73 4.98 6.81
C LYS A 529 16.27 3.85 5.85
N PHE A 530 16.49 4.07 4.56
CA PHE A 530 16.42 3.06 3.53
C PHE A 530 17.82 2.49 3.39
N ASN A 531 18.00 1.20 3.65
CA ASN A 531 19.30 0.54 3.86
C ASN A 531 20.36 0.98 2.82
N GLN A 532 21.33 1.78 3.29
CA GLN A 532 22.61 2.03 2.64
C GLN A 532 23.65 1.02 3.16
#